data_AF-A0A8T4LDY6-F1
#
_entry.id   AF-A0A8T4LDY6-F1
#
_cell.length_a   1.000
_cell.length_b   1.000
_cell.length_c   1.000
_cell.angle_alpha   90.00
_cell.angle_beta   90.00
_cell.angle_gamma   90.00
#
_symmetry.space_group_name_H-M   'P 1'
#
loop_
_entity.id
_entity.type
_entity.pdbx_description
1 polymer ?
#
loop_
_entity_poly.entity_id
_entity_poly.type
_entity_poly.pdbx_seq_one_letter_code
_entity_poly.pdbx_strand_id
1 'polypeptide(L)' 'MKLGIPIIGLCDSNNTTENLNIIVPCNNKGAKSLGLIFWILANEYLKARGELKEGEQLQLTADDFTSD' A
#
# COMPACT_ATOMS: atom_id res chain seq x y z
N MET A 1 -2.30 26.53 -6.78
CA MET A 1 -0.88 26.14 -6.94
C MET A 1 -0.78 24.65 -6.63
N LYS A 2 -0.35 23.79 -7.56
CA LYS A 2 -0.11 22.36 -7.29
C LYS A 2 1.31 22.22 -6.74
N LEU A 3 1.48 21.66 -5.54
CA LEU A 3 2.76 21.55 -4.81
C LEU A 3 3.80 20.61 -5.47
N GLY A 4 3.53 20.06 -6.66
CA GLY A 4 4.45 19.17 -7.38
C GLY A 4 4.69 17.80 -6.74
N ILE A 5 3.94 17.45 -5.69
CA ILE A 5 4.07 16.19 -4.96
C ILE A 5 3.35 15.07 -5.75
N PRO A 6 4.00 13.94 -6.04
CA PRO A 6 3.35 12.80 -6.70
C PRO A 6 2.32 12.15 -5.77
N ILE A 7 1.15 11.81 -6.31
CA ILE A 7 0.05 11.19 -5.57
C ILE A 7 -0.15 9.75 -6.06
N ILE A 8 -0.11 8.80 -5.12
CA ILE A 8 -0.39 7.38 -5.36
C ILE A 8 -1.74 7.05 -4.71
N GLY A 9 -2.64 6.40 -5.45
CA GLY A 9 -3.97 6.04 -4.97
C GLY A 9 -4.25 4.53 -5.03
N LEU A 10 -4.87 4.01 -3.96
CA LEU A 10 -5.46 2.66 -3.90
C LEU A 10 -6.91 2.74 -4.42
N CYS A 11 -7.20 2.11 -5.56
CA CYS A 11 -8.46 2.32 -6.27
C CYS A 11 -9.20 1.02 -6.59
N ASP A 12 -10.49 0.99 -6.27
CA ASP A 12 -11.47 0.00 -6.71
C ASP A 12 -12.16 0.49 -7.99
N SER A 13 -12.93 -0.39 -8.62
CA SER A 13 -13.67 -0.20 -9.88
C SER A 13 -14.57 1.05 -9.94
N ASN A 14 -14.98 1.58 -8.80
CA ASN A 14 -15.90 2.72 -8.69
C ASN A 14 -15.24 4.03 -8.25
N ASN A 15 -13.90 4.11 -8.21
CA ASN A 15 -13.20 5.35 -7.88
C ASN A 15 -12.90 6.21 -9.11
N THR A 16 -13.04 7.53 -8.95
CA THR A 16 -12.46 8.51 -9.87
C THR A 16 -10.95 8.59 -9.64
N THR A 17 -10.16 8.50 -10.70
CA THR A 17 -8.68 8.47 -10.65
C THR A 17 -8.04 9.79 -11.10
N GLU A 18 -8.83 10.84 -11.23
CA GLU A 18 -8.36 12.19 -11.59
C GLU A 18 -7.34 12.71 -10.57
N ASN A 19 -6.26 13.32 -11.07
CA ASN A 19 -5.13 13.84 -10.28
C ASN A 19 -4.25 12.79 -9.58
N LEU A 20 -4.42 11.50 -9.85
CA LEU A 20 -3.45 10.47 -9.43
C LEU A 20 -2.31 10.36 -10.45
N ASN A 21 -1.09 10.18 -9.96
CA ASN A 21 0.07 9.87 -10.79
C ASN A 21 0.26 8.36 -10.98
N ILE A 22 -0.01 7.59 -9.92
CA ILE A 22 0.08 6.13 -9.93
C ILE A 22 -1.20 5.57 -9.31
N ILE A 23 -1.76 4.56 -9.96
CA ILE A 23 -2.97 3.87 -9.52
C ILE A 23 -2.58 2.44 -9.17
N VAL A 24 -2.91 2.02 -7.95
CA VAL A 24 -2.81 0.64 -7.51
C VAL A 24 -4.23 0.07 -7.45
N PRO A 25 -4.62 -0.79 -8.40
CA PRO A 25 -5.96 -1.36 -8.42
C PRO A 25 -6.12 -2.39 -7.31
N CYS A 26 -7.13 -2.22 -6.45
CA CYS A 26 -7.40 -3.12 -5.33
C CYS A 26 -8.80 -2.92 -4.73
N ASN A 27 -9.26 -3.88 -3.91
CA ASN A 27 -10.39 -3.64 -3.02
C ASN A 27 -9.96 -2.70 -1.87
N ASN A 28 -10.37 -1.44 -1.94
CA ASN A 28 -10.06 -0.41 -0.95
C ASN A 28 -11.15 -0.20 0.11
N LYS A 29 -12.13 -1.11 0.20
CA LYS A 29 -13.22 -1.06 1.19
C LYS A 29 -13.03 -2.09 2.30
N GLY A 30 -12.54 -3.29 1.96
CA GLY A 30 -12.37 -4.38 2.92
C GLY A 30 -11.16 -4.18 3.82
N ALA A 31 -11.34 -4.22 5.14
CA ALA A 31 -10.27 -4.09 6.13
C ALA A 31 -9.13 -5.10 5.88
N LYS A 32 -9.45 -6.37 5.65
CA LYS A 32 -8.47 -7.41 5.32
C LYS A 32 -7.67 -7.12 4.05
N SER A 33 -8.33 -6.56 3.03
CA SER A 33 -7.68 -6.21 1.77
C SER A 33 -6.71 -5.04 1.95
N LEU A 34 -7.16 -3.98 2.62
CA LEU A 34 -6.30 -2.83 2.93
C LEU A 34 -5.12 -3.21 3.84
N GLY A 35 -5.36 -4.00 4.89
CA GLY A 35 -4.31 -4.48 5.79
C GLY A 35 -3.24 -5.27 5.06
N LEU A 36 -3.65 -6.20 4.19
CA LEU A 36 -2.72 -6.95 3.34
C LEU A 36 -1.90 -6.04 2.41
N ILE A 37 -2.53 -5.04 1.77
CA ILE A 37 -1.83 -4.13 0.85
C ILE A 37 -0.79 -3.29 1.60
N PHE A 38 -1.15 -2.73 2.76
CA PHE A 38 -0.19 -1.97 3.56
C PHE A 38 0.94 -2.85 4.10
N TRP A 39 0.65 -4.09 4.48
CA TRP A 39 1.67 -5.05 4.89
C TRP A 39 2.64 -5.36 3.74
N ILE A 40 2.16 -5.63 2.52
CA ILE A 40 3.01 -5.84 1.34
C ILE A 40 3.85 -4.60 1.06
N LEU A 41 3.22 -3.41 1.06
CA LEU A 41 3.91 -2.15 0.79
C LEU A 41 5.04 -1.89 1.79
N ALA A 42 4.81 -2.14 3.08
CA ALA A 42 5.81 -1.97 4.12
C ALA A 42 6.99 -2.95 3.94
N ASN A 43 6.72 -4.22 3.64
CA ASN A 43 7.75 -5.22 3.35
C ASN A 43 8.63 -4.79 2.17
N GLU A 44 8.01 -4.45 1.03
CA GLU A 44 8.76 -4.08 -0.18
C GLU A 44 9.48 -2.73 -0.03
N TYR A 45 8.90 -1.78 0.70
CA TYR A 45 9.56 -0.52 1.02
C TYR A 45 10.84 -0.73 1.84
N LEU A 46 10.81 -1.56 2.87
CA LEU A 46 11.98 -1.84 3.71
C LEU A 46 13.05 -2.65 2.97
N LYS A 47 12.65 -3.59 2.11
CA LYS A 47 13.58 -4.30 1.21
C LYS A 47 14.27 -3.33 0.26
N ALA A 48 13.51 -2.42 -0.37
CA ALA A 48 14.06 -1.39 -1.26
C ALA A 48 15.02 -0.43 -0.55
N ARG A 49 14.87 -0.26 0.77
CA ARG A 49 15.80 0.52 1.62
C ARG A 49 16.99 -0.28 2.14
N GLY A 50 17.04 -1.60 1.92
CA GLY A 50 18.08 -2.48 2.46
C GLY A 50 17.94 -2.75 3.96
N GLU A 51 16.78 -2.45 4.55
CA GLU A 51 16.48 -2.70 5.97
C GLU A 51 15.93 -4.10 6.21
N LEU A 52 15.38 -4.74 5.16
CA LEU A 52 15.07 -6.16 5.12
C LEU A 52 15.89 -6.83 4.01
N LYS A 53 16.47 -7.99 4.29
CA LYS A 53 17.21 -8.75 3.28
C LYS A 53 16.28 -9.53 2.37
N GLU A 54 16.83 -10.01 1.26
CA GLU A 54 16.12 -10.91 0.35
C GLU A 54 15.66 -12.16 1.08
N GLY A 55 14.37 -12.48 0.95
CA GLY A 55 13.72 -13.58 1.68
C GLY A 55 13.25 -13.26 3.10
N GLU A 56 13.65 -12.11 3.67
CA GLU A 56 13.11 -11.64 4.95
C GLU A 56 11.78 -10.90 4.76
N GLN A 57 10.96 -10.96 5.80
CA GLN A 57 9.69 -10.24 5.90
C GLN A 57 9.58 -9.60 7.29
N LEU A 58 8.68 -8.64 7.43
CA LEU A 58 8.26 -8.10 8.71
C LEU A 58 7.82 -9.23 9.65
N GLN A 59 8.18 -9.09 10.93
CA GLN A 59 7.66 -10.00 11.98
C GLN A 59 6.17 -9.79 12.21
N LEU A 60 5.69 -8.55 11.99
CA LEU A 60 4.26 -8.25 11.94
C LEU A 60 3.63 -8.97 10.75
N THR A 61 2.48 -9.57 10.99
CA THR A 61 1.66 -10.26 9.99
C THR A 61 0.70 -9.29 9.29
N ALA A 62 0.05 -9.74 8.22
CA ALA A 62 -0.99 -8.94 7.57
C ALA A 62 -2.18 -8.64 8.49
N ASP A 63 -2.48 -9.53 9.44
CA ASP A 63 -3.57 -9.35 10.39
C ASP A 63 -3.26 -8.21 11.39
N ASP A 64 -1.98 -8.00 11.74
CA ASP A 64 -1.55 -6.86 12.57
C ASP A 64 -1.77 -5.49 11.88
N PHE A 65 -2.00 -5.48 10.57
CA PHE A 65 -2.33 -4.29 9.77
C PHE A 65 -3.83 -4.11 9.57
N THR A 66 -4.65 -5.01 10.13
CA THR A 66 -6.10 -4.91 10.11
C THR A 66 -6.60 -4.36 11.45
N SER A 67 -7.61 -3.50 11.41
CA SER A 67 -8.34 -3.11 12.62
C SER A 67 -9.35 -4.20 12.98
N ASP A 68 -9.57 -4.42 14.27
CA ASP A 68 -10.64 -5.27 14.81
C ASP A 68 -12.04 -4.81 14.38
#